data_AF-A0A6V7HGV9-F1
#
_entry.id   AF-A0A6V7HGV9-F1
#
_cell.length_a   1.000
_cell.length_b   1.000
_cell.length_c   1.000
_cell.angle_alpha   90.00
_cell.angle_beta   90.00
_cell.angle_gamma   90.00
#
_symmetry.space_group_name_H-M   'P 1'
#
loop_
_entity.id
_entity.type
_entity.pdbx_description
1 polymer ?
#
loop_
_entity_poly.entity_id
_entity_poly.type
_entity_poly.pdbx_seq_one_letter_code
_entity_poly.pdbx_strand_id
1 'polypeptide(L)'
;RRKERGRIAVESVHVVETASLGSNAGGVGGVGSDVAGSEAGTGGGGGGIPPGLPFQVGYREAGQEYTLYLLAAREQDRAEWIRAIRA
;
A
#
# COMPACT_ATOMS: atom_id res chain seq x y z
N ARG A 1 14.46 -19.48 4.50
CA ARG A 1 13.03 -19.34 4.12
C ARG A 1 12.46 -18.15 4.89
N ARG A 2 11.88 -17.13 4.24
CA ARG A 2 11.24 -16.01 4.96
C ARG A 2 10.01 -16.56 5.72
N LYS A 3 9.86 -16.17 7.00
CA LYS A 3 8.68 -16.50 7.80
C LYS A 3 7.51 -15.63 7.33
N GLU A 4 6.32 -16.21 7.32
CA GLU A 4 5.08 -15.50 7.10
C GLU A 4 4.85 -14.44 8.20
N ARG A 5 4.28 -13.28 7.84
CA ARG A 5 4.08 -12.15 8.76
C ARG A 5 2.63 -11.96 9.22
N GLY A 6 1.67 -12.58 8.55
CA GLY A 6 0.24 -12.48 8.87
C GLY A 6 -0.64 -12.91 7.70
N ARG A 7 -1.93 -13.11 7.99
CA ARG A 7 -3.01 -13.38 7.03
C ARG A 7 -4.25 -12.60 7.44
N ILE A 8 -5.07 -12.25 6.45
CA ILE A 8 -6.38 -11.66 6.65
C ILE A 8 -7.38 -12.59 5.97
N ALA A 9 -8.43 -12.97 6.69
CA ALA A 9 -9.51 -13.77 6.14
C ALA A 9 -10.34 -12.89 5.18
N VAL A 10 -10.59 -13.35 3.95
CA VAL A 10 -11.22 -12.51 2.92
C VAL A 10 -12.64 -12.13 3.34
N GLU A 11 -13.35 -13.01 4.03
CA GLU A 11 -14.68 -12.77 4.57
C GLU A 11 -14.76 -11.65 5.60
N SER A 12 -13.64 -11.22 6.19
CA SER A 12 -13.62 -10.10 7.13
C SER A 12 -13.30 -8.74 6.47
N VAL A 13 -12.96 -8.76 5.18
CA VAL A 13 -12.72 -7.57 4.37
C VAL A 13 -14.05 -6.92 4.00
N HIS A 14 -14.18 -5.62 4.24
CA HIS A 14 -15.40 -4.85 3.97
C HIS A 14 -15.15 -3.60 3.12
N VAL A 15 -13.88 -3.16 3.00
CA VAL A 15 -13.48 -2.04 2.12
C VAL A 15 -12.26 -2.47 1.33
N VAL A 16 -12.25 -2.21 0.02
CA VAL A 16 -11.06 -2.34 -0.82
C VAL A 16 -11.10 -1.25 -1.85
N GLU A 17 -10.25 -0.22 -1.77
CA GLU A 17 -10.40 0.97 -2.62
C GLU A 17 -9.06 1.61 -2.94
N THR A 18 -8.99 2.38 -4.03
CA THR A 18 -7.84 3.25 -4.26
C THR A 18 -7.66 4.21 -3.09
N ALA A 19 -6.42 4.43 -2.68
CA ALA A 19 -6.10 5.38 -1.62
C ALA A 19 -5.24 6.51 -2.18
N SER A 20 -5.21 7.63 -1.47
CA SER A 20 -4.25 8.71 -1.68
C SER A 20 -3.58 8.96 -0.34
N LEU A 21 -2.30 8.61 -0.24
CA LEU A 21 -1.54 8.86 0.96
C LEU A 21 -0.84 10.21 0.77
N GLY A 22 -1.14 11.17 1.64
CA GLY A 22 -0.53 12.49 1.59
C GLY A 22 0.98 12.39 1.63
N SER A 23 1.67 13.01 0.67
CA SER A 23 3.12 13.16 0.71
C SER A 23 3.48 14.11 1.84
N ASN A 24 3.64 13.59 3.06
CA ASN A 24 4.37 14.30 4.11
C ASN A 24 5.88 14.13 3.88
N ALA A 25 6.32 14.35 2.63
CA ALA A 25 7.70 14.65 2.34
C ALA A 25 7.85 16.14 2.60
N GLY A 26 8.62 16.49 3.64
CA GLY A 26 8.89 17.88 4.02
C GLY A 26 9.12 18.75 2.79
N GLY A 27 8.44 19.89 2.76
CA GLY A 27 8.32 20.71 1.56
C GLY A 27 9.67 21.04 0.93
N VAL A 28 9.76 20.86 -0.39
CA VAL A 28 10.02 21.91 -1.38
C VAL A 28 9.54 21.36 -2.72
N GLY A 29 8.66 22.12 -3.39
CA GLY A 29 8.67 22.29 -4.85
C GLY A 29 8.39 21.05 -5.70
N GLY A 30 7.19 21.00 -6.26
CA GLY A 30 6.86 20.01 -7.27
C GLY A 30 7.73 20.12 -8.52
N VAL A 31 8.06 18.99 -9.09
CA VAL A 31 8.34 18.78 -10.52
C VAL A 31 8.19 17.28 -10.76
N GLY A 32 7.68 16.90 -11.93
CA GLY A 32 7.58 15.50 -12.34
C GLY A 32 8.90 14.77 -12.10
N SER A 33 8.83 13.61 -11.49
CA SER A 33 9.99 12.74 -11.35
C SER A 33 9.79 11.55 -12.23
N ASP A 34 10.31 11.69 -13.45
CA ASP A 34 10.57 10.61 -14.37
C ASP A 34 11.36 9.50 -13.67
N VAL A 35 11.09 8.28 -14.11
CA VAL A 35 11.72 7.03 -13.70
C VAL A 35 13.24 7.18 -13.61
N ALA A 36 13.79 7.03 -12.41
CA ALA A 36 15.19 6.68 -12.22
C ALA A 36 15.27 5.69 -11.06
N GLY A 37 15.63 4.44 -11.38
CA GLY A 37 15.83 3.37 -10.43
C GLY A 37 16.81 3.77 -9.34
N SER A 38 16.48 3.42 -8.11
CA SER A 38 17.42 3.44 -7.00
C SER A 38 17.15 2.22 -6.14
N GLU A 39 18.24 1.46 -5.97
CA GLU A 39 18.34 0.13 -5.42
C GLU A 39 17.66 0.01 -4.05
N ALA A 40 16.81 -1.01 -3.91
CA ALA A 40 16.21 -1.36 -2.63
C ALA A 40 17.29 -1.90 -1.67
N GLY A 41 17.87 -1.01 -0.86
CA GLY A 41 18.87 -1.32 0.14
C GLY A 41 18.51 -0.78 1.53
N THR A 42 18.20 -1.72 2.43
CA THR A 42 18.44 -1.67 3.89
C THR A 42 17.92 -0.51 4.75
N GLY A 43 16.93 -0.85 5.60
CA GLY A 43 17.03 -0.62 7.04
C GLY A 43 16.59 0.74 7.60
N GLY A 44 15.52 0.70 8.41
CA GLY A 44 15.40 1.50 9.64
C GLY A 44 15.16 3.01 9.51
N GLY A 45 13.91 3.42 9.75
CA GLY A 45 13.59 4.66 10.47
C GLY A 45 13.79 5.98 9.73
N GLY A 46 12.69 6.48 9.14
CA GLY A 46 12.60 7.82 8.54
C GLY A 46 12.38 7.72 7.03
N GLY A 47 11.25 8.11 6.46
CA GLY A 47 10.05 8.79 6.96
C GLY A 47 9.23 9.15 5.73
N GLY A 48 9.01 8.17 4.86
CA GLY A 48 8.44 8.36 3.54
C GLY A 48 7.75 7.10 3.08
N ILE A 49 6.63 7.28 2.39
CA ILE A 49 5.86 6.18 1.82
C ILE A 49 6.67 5.64 0.64
N PRO A 50 6.93 4.32 0.57
CA PRO A 50 7.62 3.75 -0.57
C PRO A 50 6.91 4.11 -1.88
N PRO A 51 7.64 4.23 -3.00
CA PRO A 51 7.03 4.51 -4.28
C PRO A 51 6.02 3.42 -4.65
N GLY A 52 4.89 3.82 -5.22
CA GLY A 52 3.84 2.92 -5.65
C GLY A 52 2.47 3.59 -5.66
N LEU A 53 1.48 2.85 -6.12
CA LEU A 53 0.11 3.28 -6.25
C LEU A 53 -0.69 2.67 -5.09
N PRO A 54 -1.07 3.47 -4.08
CA PRO A 54 -1.70 2.93 -2.89
C PRO A 54 -3.16 2.52 -3.14
N PHE A 55 -3.54 1.44 -2.46
CA PHE A 55 -4.92 1.05 -2.23
C PHE A 55 -5.07 0.57 -0.79
N GLN A 56 -6.26 0.73 -0.22
CA GLN A 56 -6.58 0.37 1.15
C GLN A 56 -7.42 -0.91 1.18
N VAL A 57 -7.25 -1.67 2.26
CA VAL A 57 -8.06 -2.82 2.62
C VAL A 57 -8.55 -2.64 4.05
N GLY A 58 -9.85 -2.40 4.22
CA GLY A 58 -10.51 -2.37 5.52
C GLY A 58 -10.98 -3.78 5.89
N TYR A 59 -10.62 -4.25 7.08
CA TYR A 59 -11.00 -5.58 7.57
C TYR A 59 -11.29 -5.57 9.07
N ARG A 60 -12.11 -6.52 9.52
CA ARG A 60 -12.42 -6.72 10.94
C ARG A 60 -11.67 -7.93 11.49
N GLU A 61 -11.08 -7.79 12.67
CA GLU A 61 -10.42 -8.89 13.38
C GLU A 61 -10.66 -8.75 14.88
N ALA A 62 -11.10 -9.83 15.54
CA ALA A 62 -11.44 -9.83 16.97
C ALA A 62 -12.40 -8.70 17.41
N GLY A 63 -13.33 -8.30 16.53
CA GLY A 63 -14.30 -7.22 16.78
C GLY A 63 -13.74 -5.80 16.60
N GLN A 64 -12.47 -5.66 16.23
CA GLN A 64 -11.81 -4.40 15.94
C GLN A 64 -11.70 -4.18 14.43
N GLU A 65 -11.93 -2.95 13.99
CA GLU A 65 -11.71 -2.53 12.60
C GLU A 65 -10.25 -2.10 12.38
N TYR A 66 -9.69 -2.54 11.25
CA TYR A 66 -8.34 -2.23 10.83
C TYR A 66 -8.32 -1.77 9.37
N THR A 67 -7.32 -0.97 9.02
CA THR A 67 -7.04 -0.55 7.64
C THR A 67 -5.59 -0.88 7.30
N LEU A 68 -5.40 -1.66 6.24
CA LEU A 68 -4.10 -1.96 5.66
C LEU A 68 -3.92 -1.18 4.37
N TYR A 69 -2.81 -0.45 4.26
CA TYR A 69 -2.40 0.20 3.01
C TYR A 69 -1.40 -0.67 2.27
N LEU A 70 -1.69 -0.96 1.01
CA LEU A 70 -0.86 -1.73 0.10
C LEU A 70 -0.44 -0.86 -1.08
N LEU A 71 0.76 -1.11 -1.59
CA LEU A 71 1.33 -0.39 -2.73
C LEU A 71 1.45 -1.33 -3.92
N ALA A 72 0.86 -0.96 -5.05
CA ALA A 72 1.06 -1.62 -6.33
C ALA A 72 2.14 -0.91 -7.15
N ALA A 73 2.91 -1.65 -7.93
CA ALA A 73 3.93 -1.06 -8.81
C ALA A 73 3.33 -0.37 -10.05
N ARG A 74 2.20 -0.87 -10.55
CA ARG A 74 1.52 -0.37 -11.76
C ARG A 74 0.02 -0.23 -11.54
N GLU A 75 -0.60 0.66 -12.32
CA GLU A 75 -2.04 0.91 -12.23
C GLU A 75 -2.85 -0.35 -12.57
N GLN A 76 -2.41 -1.11 -13.57
CA GLN A 76 -3.06 -2.36 -13.95
C GLN A 76 -3.07 -3.37 -12.80
N ASP A 77 -1.94 -3.53 -12.09
CA ASP A 77 -1.84 -4.43 -10.94
C ASP A 77 -2.74 -3.96 -9.80
N ARG A 78 -2.78 -2.64 -9.54
CA ARG A 78 -3.69 -2.05 -8.54
C ARG A 78 -5.14 -2.38 -8.84
N ALA A 79 -5.57 -2.16 -10.07
CA ALA A 79 -6.94 -2.42 -10.51
C ALA A 79 -7.29 -3.91 -10.44
N GLU A 80 -6.34 -4.79 -10.78
CA GLU A 80 -6.51 -6.24 -10.69
C GLU A 80 -6.65 -6.69 -9.24
N TRP A 81 -5.78 -6.24 -8.33
CA TRP A 81 -5.87 -6.58 -6.90
C TRP A 81 -7.17 -6.09 -6.28
N ILE A 82 -7.58 -4.85 -6.55
CA ILE A 82 -8.85 -4.31 -6.04
C ILE A 82 -10.02 -5.16 -6.53
N ARG A 83 -10.04 -5.54 -7.81
CA ARG A 83 -11.11 -6.38 -8.37
C ARG A 83 -11.12 -7.78 -7.77
N ALA A 84 -9.96 -8.40 -7.64
CA ALA A 84 -9.82 -9.78 -7.16
C ALA A 84 -10.22 -9.95 -5.70
N ILE A 85 -9.93 -8.97 -4.84
CA ILE A 85 -10.27 -9.05 -3.41
C ILE A 85 -11.76 -8.72 -3.18
N ARG A 86 -12.38 -7.91 -4.04
CA ARG A 86 -13.81 -7.57 -3.97
C ARG A 86 -14.75 -8.67 -4.47
N ALA A 87 -14.24 -9.63 -5.23
CA ALA A 87 -15.03 -10.70 -5.84
C ALA A 87 -15.49 -11.72 -4.79
#